data_AF-G4ZLN4-F1
#
_entry.id   AF-G4ZLN4-F1
#
_cell.length_a   1.000
_cell.length_b   1.000
_cell.length_c   1.000
_cell.angle_alpha   90.00
_cell.angle_beta   90.00
_cell.angle_gamma   90.00
#
_symmetry.space_group_name_H-M   'P 1'
#
loop_
_entity.id
_entity.type
_entity.pdbx_description
1 polymer ?
#
loop_
_entity_poly.entity_id
_entity_poly.type
_entity_poly.pdbx_seq_one_letter_code
_entity_poly.pdbx_strand_id
1 'polypeptide(L)'
;MDNAATNGHLEIVKWLHWNTRAGCLRDAMNMAAGRGALNIVKILHEYRAEGCTEEAPVKAGLHGHLHVVKWFHVHRPGDCGALLVSKVASTNNFEVFLFLVHQRCEKPNALEFDNPEM
;
A
#
# COMPACT_ATOMS: atom_id res chain seq x y z
N MET A 1 2.45 -18.14 -0.09
CA MET A 1 1.88 -16.97 -0.78
C MET A 1 2.83 -15.77 -0.71
N ASP A 2 3.45 -15.52 0.43
CA ASP A 2 4.27 -14.33 0.68
C ASP A 2 5.45 -14.17 -0.29
N ASN A 3 6.15 -15.26 -0.64
CA ASN A 3 7.23 -15.21 -1.65
C ASN A 3 6.72 -14.84 -3.04
N ALA A 4 5.54 -15.32 -3.43
CA ALA A 4 4.93 -14.95 -4.72
C ALA A 4 4.51 -13.47 -4.72
N ALA A 5 3.93 -13.00 -3.61
CA ALA A 5 3.57 -11.59 -3.43
C ALA A 5 4.80 -10.68 -3.43
N THR A 6 5.84 -11.09 -2.72
CA THR A 6 7.12 -10.38 -2.64
C THR A 6 7.81 -10.33 -4.00
N ASN A 7 7.74 -11.39 -4.80
CA ASN A 7 8.42 -11.41 -6.10
C ASN A 7 7.58 -10.91 -7.28
N GLY A 8 6.40 -10.31 -7.03
CA GLY A 8 5.60 -9.74 -8.13
C GLY A 8 4.77 -10.76 -8.91
N HIS A 9 4.67 -12.01 -8.45
CA HIS A 9 4.00 -13.10 -9.18
C HIS A 9 2.48 -13.10 -8.98
N LEU A 10 1.80 -12.14 -9.60
CA LEU A 10 0.36 -11.89 -9.45
C LEU A 10 -0.50 -13.14 -9.66
N GLU A 11 -0.30 -13.88 -10.75
CA GLU A 11 -1.13 -15.05 -11.09
C GLU A 11 -0.92 -16.21 -10.10
N ILE A 12 0.29 -16.33 -9.54
CA ILE A 12 0.57 -17.32 -8.48
C ILE A 12 -0.11 -16.90 -7.17
N VAL A 13 -0.11 -15.61 -6.84
CA VAL A 13 -0.81 -15.09 -5.65
C VAL A 13 -2.31 -15.36 -5.74
N LYS A 14 -2.90 -15.03 -6.89
CA LYS A 14 -4.29 -15.34 -7.25
C LYS A 14 -4.58 -16.83 -7.06
N TRP A 15 -3.81 -17.68 -7.74
CA TRP A 15 -4.02 -19.12 -7.67
C TRP A 15 -3.92 -19.65 -6.23
N LEU A 16 -2.90 -19.24 -5.49
CA LEU A 16 -2.72 -19.65 -4.09
C LEU A 16 -3.89 -19.18 -3.20
N HIS A 17 -4.48 -18.03 -3.48
CA HIS A 17 -5.61 -17.50 -2.70
C HIS A 17 -6.87 -18.34 -2.87
N TRP A 18 -7.24 -18.67 -4.12
CA TRP A 18 -8.46 -19.43 -4.38
C TRP A 18 -8.29 -20.94 -4.16
N ASN A 19 -7.08 -21.48 -4.31
CA ASN A 19 -6.86 -22.93 -4.34
C ASN A 19 -6.21 -23.48 -3.08
N THR A 20 -5.80 -22.62 -2.13
CA THR A 20 -5.14 -23.07 -0.90
C THR A 20 -5.65 -22.34 0.33
N ARG A 21 -5.60 -23.01 1.48
CA ARG A 21 -5.72 -22.37 2.80
C ARG A 21 -4.39 -21.78 3.29
N ALA A 22 -3.40 -21.63 2.40
CA ALA A 22 -2.12 -21.06 2.78
C ALA A 22 -2.37 -19.62 3.22
N GLY A 23 -2.38 -19.39 4.53
CA GLY A 23 -2.48 -18.07 5.10
C GLY A 23 -1.36 -17.21 4.51
N CYS A 24 -1.72 -16.00 4.10
CA CYS A 24 -0.73 -14.97 3.86
C CYS A 24 -0.47 -14.25 5.18
N LEU A 25 0.79 -13.94 5.45
CA LEU A 25 1.15 -13.13 6.61
C LEU A 25 0.92 -11.65 6.26
N ARG A 26 0.60 -10.82 7.25
CA ARG A 26 0.49 -9.34 7.10
C ARG A 26 1.72 -8.77 6.37
N ASP A 27 2.87 -9.43 6.54
CA ASP A 27 4.13 -9.11 5.87
C ASP A 27 4.08 -9.15 4.34
N ALA A 28 3.23 -9.97 3.71
CA ALA A 28 3.20 -10.06 2.25
C ALA A 28 2.81 -8.72 1.60
N MET A 29 1.80 -8.04 2.15
CA MET A 29 1.36 -6.74 1.65
C MET A 29 2.39 -5.66 1.97
N ASN A 30 3.02 -5.73 3.15
CA ASN A 30 4.12 -4.83 3.53
C ASN A 30 5.30 -4.95 2.54
N MET A 31 5.66 -6.17 2.18
CA MET A 31 6.75 -6.45 1.25
C MET A 31 6.39 -6.10 -0.19
N ALA A 32 5.17 -6.37 -0.64
CA ALA A 32 4.67 -5.95 -1.95
C ALA A 32 4.68 -4.41 -2.07
N ALA A 33 4.24 -3.70 -1.03
CA ALA A 33 4.26 -2.24 -0.97
C ALA A 33 5.69 -1.69 -1.03
N GLY A 34 6.62 -2.26 -0.26
CA GLY A 34 8.04 -1.90 -0.29
C GLY A 34 8.75 -2.17 -1.61
N ARG A 35 8.16 -2.97 -2.51
CA ARG A 35 8.66 -3.24 -3.85
C ARG A 35 7.92 -2.50 -4.96
N GLY A 36 6.90 -1.70 -4.60
CA GLY A 36 6.13 -0.94 -5.58
C GLY A 36 5.11 -1.78 -6.35
N ALA A 37 4.83 -3.02 -5.92
CA ALA A 37 3.93 -3.95 -6.59
C ALA A 37 2.46 -3.63 -6.29
N LEU A 38 1.97 -2.49 -6.80
CA LEU A 38 0.63 -1.96 -6.53
C LEU A 38 -0.50 -2.96 -6.89
N ASN A 39 -0.34 -3.72 -7.96
CA ASN A 39 -1.29 -4.76 -8.37
C ASN A 39 -1.48 -5.82 -7.28
N ILE A 40 -0.40 -6.25 -6.64
CA ILE A 40 -0.44 -7.23 -5.55
C ILE A 40 -1.00 -6.60 -4.28
N VAL A 41 -0.64 -5.34 -3.98
CA VAL A 41 -1.22 -4.58 -2.87
C VAL A 41 -2.75 -4.50 -3.00
N LYS A 42 -3.27 -4.19 -4.19
CA LYS A 42 -4.72 -4.15 -4.46
C LYS A 42 -5.39 -5.51 -4.21
N ILE A 43 -4.86 -6.58 -4.81
CA ILE A 43 -5.39 -7.94 -4.62
C ILE A 43 -5.37 -8.36 -3.15
N LEU A 44 -4.25 -8.13 -2.46
CA LEU A 44 -4.13 -8.48 -1.05
C LEU A 44 -5.07 -7.66 -0.16
N HIS A 45 -5.39 -6.43 -0.54
CA HIS A 45 -6.38 -5.61 0.17
C HIS A 45 -7.81 -6.08 -0.05
N GLU A 46 -8.18 -6.37 -1.30
CA GLU A 46 -9.52 -6.76 -1.71
C GLU A 46 -9.95 -8.09 -1.08
N TYR A 47 -9.03 -9.06 -1.02
CA TYR A 47 -9.38 -10.42 -0.62
C TYR A 47 -9.13 -10.76 0.86
N ARG A 48 -8.61 -9.83 1.68
CA ARG A 48 -8.18 -10.18 3.05
C ARG A 48 -8.72 -9.23 4.12
N ALA A 49 -9.50 -9.80 5.04
CA ALA A 49 -10.07 -9.10 6.20
C ALA A 49 -9.01 -8.64 7.23
N GLU A 50 -7.85 -9.30 7.31
CA GLU A 50 -6.77 -8.95 8.26
C GLU A 50 -5.96 -7.71 7.83
N GLY A 51 -5.98 -7.36 6.53
CA GLY A 51 -5.29 -6.20 5.96
C GLY A 51 -3.76 -6.16 6.13
N CYS A 52 -3.16 -4.98 5.92
CA CYS A 52 -1.77 -4.68 6.25
C CYS A 52 -1.63 -3.90 7.56
N THR A 53 -0.41 -3.81 8.08
CA THR A 53 -0.03 -2.84 9.12
C THR A 53 0.28 -1.48 8.49
N GLU A 54 0.42 -0.45 9.32
CA GLU A 54 0.96 0.87 8.94
C GLU A 54 2.37 0.79 8.34
N GLU A 55 3.05 -0.35 8.43
CA GLU A 55 4.37 -0.54 7.82
C GLU A 55 4.33 -0.60 6.29
N ALA A 56 3.22 -1.01 5.68
CA ALA A 56 3.14 -1.10 4.22
C ALA A 56 3.35 0.26 3.52
N PRO A 57 2.60 1.32 3.85
CA PRO A 57 2.86 2.63 3.27
C PRO A 57 4.23 3.19 3.67
N VAL A 58 4.73 2.89 4.88
CA VAL A 58 6.08 3.29 5.31
C VAL A 58 7.16 2.68 4.42
N LYS A 59 7.08 1.37 4.16
CA LYS A 59 8.02 0.69 3.24
C LYS A 59 7.90 1.24 1.82
N ALA A 60 6.69 1.49 1.33
CA ALA A 60 6.50 2.11 0.02
C ALA A 60 7.14 3.50 -0.05
N GLY A 61 6.95 4.34 0.97
CA GLY A 61 7.51 5.67 1.03
C GLY A 61 9.04 5.69 1.16
N LEU A 62 9.60 4.78 1.97
CA LEU A 62 11.05 4.61 2.12
C LEU A 62 11.76 4.24 0.82
N HIS A 63 11.08 3.55 -0.09
CA HIS A 63 11.62 3.15 -1.39
C HIS A 63 11.13 4.06 -2.55
N GLY A 64 10.46 5.17 -2.24
CA GLY A 64 10.04 6.15 -3.26
C GLY A 64 8.87 5.70 -4.13
N HIS A 65 8.10 4.70 -3.72
CA HIS A 65 6.96 4.18 -4.49
C HIS A 65 5.71 5.04 -4.32
N LEU A 66 5.74 6.25 -4.90
CA LEU A 66 4.67 7.25 -4.80
C LEU A 66 3.30 6.71 -5.23
N HIS A 67 3.22 5.90 -6.29
CA HIS A 67 1.96 5.31 -6.77
C HIS A 67 1.31 4.39 -5.73
N VAL A 68 2.11 3.68 -4.94
CA VAL A 68 1.62 2.85 -3.82
C VAL A 68 1.18 3.72 -2.65
N VAL A 69 1.96 4.76 -2.30
CA VAL A 69 1.59 5.69 -1.22
C VAL A 69 0.30 6.45 -1.54
N LYS A 70 0.12 6.90 -2.78
CA LYS A 70 -1.13 7.52 -3.26
C LYS A 70 -2.32 6.58 -3.07
N TRP A 71 -2.15 5.32 -3.41
CA TRP A 71 -3.20 4.33 -3.25
C TRP A 71 -3.55 4.11 -1.77
N PHE A 72 -2.55 3.99 -0.88
CA PHE A 72 -2.79 3.92 0.57
C PHE A 72 -3.46 5.18 1.11
N HIS A 73 -3.11 6.36 0.62
CA HIS A 73 -3.71 7.60 1.06
C HIS A 73 -5.23 7.65 0.79
N VAL A 74 -5.68 7.13 -0.36
CA VAL A 74 -7.10 7.08 -0.73
C VAL A 74 -7.86 5.99 0.02
N HIS A 75 -7.29 4.78 0.14
CA HIS A 75 -8.03 3.61 0.65
C HIS A 75 -7.85 3.39 2.15
N ARG A 76 -6.75 3.91 2.72
CA ARG A 76 -6.34 3.72 4.13
C ARG A 76 -5.70 5.01 4.67
N PRO A 77 -6.44 6.14 4.73
CA PRO A 77 -5.89 7.43 5.12
C PRO A 77 -5.27 7.44 6.52
N GLY A 78 -5.76 6.58 7.43
CA GLY A 78 -5.19 6.42 8.77
C GLY A 78 -3.74 5.91 8.78
N ASP A 79 -3.34 5.13 7.77
CA ASP A 79 -2.00 4.54 7.69
C ASP A 79 -0.96 5.50 7.07
N CYS A 80 -1.40 6.63 6.50
CA CYS A 80 -0.54 7.70 5.97
C CYS A 80 -0.22 8.78 7.03
N GLY A 81 -0.10 8.36 8.29
CA GLY A 81 0.06 9.23 9.46
C GLY A 81 1.43 9.86 9.65
N ALA A 82 1.68 10.41 10.84
CA ALA A 82 2.92 11.11 11.19
C ALA A 82 4.18 10.23 11.05
N LEU A 83 4.06 8.92 11.31
CA LEU A 83 5.15 7.96 11.19
C LEU A 83 5.68 7.86 9.75
N LEU A 84 4.79 7.81 8.76
CA LEU A 84 5.18 7.80 7.35
C LEU A 84 5.92 9.08 6.98
N VAL A 85 5.40 10.24 7.36
CA VAL A 85 6.01 11.54 7.04
C VAL A 85 7.40 11.67 7.65
N SER A 86 7.56 11.36 8.94
CA SER A 86 8.85 11.45 9.61
C SER A 86 9.87 10.48 9.01
N LYS A 87 9.42 9.28 8.62
CA LYS A 87 10.31 8.26 8.05
C LYS A 87 10.74 8.62 6.63
N VAL A 88 9.83 9.10 5.78
CA VAL A 88 10.15 9.57 4.43
C VAL A 88 11.01 10.82 4.45
N ALA A 89 10.86 11.71 5.44
CA ALA A 89 11.71 12.90 5.60
C ALA A 89 13.21 12.55 5.78
N SER A 90 13.51 11.38 6.33
CA SER A 90 14.88 10.86 6.45
C SER A 90 15.43 10.22 5.17
N THR A 91 14.67 10.25 4.07
CA THR A 91 15.04 9.67 2.77
C THR A 91 15.13 10.74 1.69
N ASN A 92 15.86 10.45 0.60
CA ASN A 92 15.88 11.31 -0.58
C ASN A 92 14.62 11.18 -1.47
N ASN A 93 13.54 10.58 -0.99
CA ASN A 93 12.30 10.42 -1.75
C ASN A 93 11.43 11.68 -1.67
N PHE A 94 11.93 12.76 -2.28
CA PHE A 94 11.29 14.07 -2.26
C PHE A 94 9.85 14.04 -2.79
N GLU A 95 9.57 13.25 -3.83
CA GLU A 95 8.22 13.17 -4.41
C GLU A 95 7.18 12.66 -3.41
N VAL A 96 7.52 11.62 -2.65
CA VAL A 96 6.64 11.06 -1.61
C VAL A 96 6.49 12.06 -0.47
N PHE A 97 7.59 12.68 -0.04
CA PHE A 97 7.57 13.69 1.02
C PHE A 97 6.66 14.87 0.64
N LEU A 98 6.85 15.43 -0.55
CA LEU A 98 6.05 16.54 -1.06
C LEU A 98 4.58 16.18 -1.18
N PHE A 99 4.27 14.99 -1.71
CA PHE A 99 2.89 14.51 -1.78
C PHE A 99 2.24 14.50 -0.39
N LEU A 100 2.89 13.91 0.61
CA LEU A 100 2.33 13.79 1.96
C LEU A 100 2.18 15.14 2.68
N VAL A 101 3.13 16.06 2.50
CA VAL A 101 3.07 17.40 3.09
C VAL A 101 1.99 18.25 2.42
N HIS A 102 1.87 18.16 1.09
CA HIS A 102 0.87 18.92 0.34
C HIS A 102 -0.56 18.49 0.69
N GLN A 103 -0.84 17.19 0.79
CA GLN A 103 -2.15 16.64 1.19
C GLN A 103 -2.52 16.91 2.66
N ARG A 104 -1.57 17.33 3.51
CA ARG A 104 -1.88 17.82 4.87
C ARG A 104 -2.26 19.29 4.89
N CYS A 105 -1.75 20.06 3.92
CA CYS A 105 -2.08 21.48 3.75
C CYS A 105 -3.42 21.66 3.01
N GLU A 106 -3.69 20.81 2.02
CA GLU A 106 -4.99 20.72 1.35
C GLU A 106 -5.77 19.60 2.02
N LYS A 107 -6.68 19.88 2.96
CA LYS A 107 -7.73 18.88 3.25
C LYS A 107 -8.64 18.83 2.02
N PRO A 108 -8.69 17.76 1.23
CA PRO A 108 -9.85 17.59 0.38
C PRO A 108 -11.00 17.31 1.35
N ASN A 109 -12.08 18.07 1.24
CA ASN A 109 -13.35 17.70 1.83
C ASN A 109 -13.59 16.21 1.53
N ALA A 110 -14.08 15.51 2.54
CA ALA A 110 -14.57 14.16 2.38
C ALA A 110 -15.50 14.08 1.16
N LEU A 111 -15.44 12.96 0.46
CA LEU A 111 -16.36 12.53 -0.60
C LEU A 111 -16.13 13.22 -1.94
N GLU A 112 -15.28 12.60 -2.77
CA GLU A 112 -15.49 12.38 -4.20
C GLU A 112 -14.17 11.83 -4.73
N PHE A 113 -14.16 10.59 -5.21
CA PHE A 113 -13.46 10.14 -6.42
C PHE A 113 -13.56 8.61 -6.45
N ASP A 114 -14.56 8.19 -7.23
CA ASP A 114 -14.66 6.93 -7.97
C ASP A 114 -15.02 5.67 -7.19
N ASN A 115 -16.34 5.57 -6.96
CA ASN A 115 -17.08 4.33 -7.10
C ASN A 115 -17.30 4.04 -8.61
N PRO A 116 -16.63 3.04 -9.22
CA PRO A 116 -17.14 2.43 -10.44
C PRO A 116 -17.94 1.19 -10.01
N GLU A 117 -19.25 1.28 -10.20
CA GLU A 117 -20.19 0.18 -10.10
C GLU A 117 -19.64 -1.13 -10.69
N MET A 118 -19.56 -2.18 -9.86
CA MET A 118 -20.19 -3.50 -10.05
C MET A 118 -20.04 -4.37 -8.80
#